data_AF-A0A955DPI3-F1
#
_entry.id   AF-A0A955DPI3-F1
#
_cell.length_a   1.000
_cell.length_b   1.000
_cell.length_c   1.000
_cell.angle_alpha   90.00
_cell.angle_beta   90.00
_cell.angle_gamma   90.00
#
_symmetry.space_group_name_H-M   'P 1'
#
loop_
_entity.id
_entity.type
_entity.pdbx_description
1 polymer ?
#
loop_
_entity_poly.entity_id
_entity_poly.type
_entity_poly.pdbx_seq_one_letter_code
_entity_poly.pdbx_strand_id
1 'polypeptide(L)'
;MSSLIKAGSQRMVAAGLAGVSLRDIHREAESYLADARARADEIIAEAVADAERNKSAIHEQSRRQGFAEGMETGRKEGHEAALADARKRFAEDQKKLVSMMVELISQFVDKRERFFAQSRQDVVLLGVAIARRLCDKLTASDAFAAEISMQAVEEALGCVRSSTDVACRVHPEDASMMDAFVDTHSKRGVDGRHVRVVEDAAIDRGGVIVETADTTVDANVTSRIDQIASELAARWRERTRELNLGS
;
A
#
# COMPACT_ATOMS: atom_id res chain seq x y z
N MET A 1 6.94 83.10 -109.21
CA MET A 1 7.09 84.57 -109.28
C MET A 1 6.06 85.20 -108.38
N SER A 2 6.51 86.21 -107.63
CA SER A 2 5.70 87.11 -106.82
C SER A 2 4.47 87.65 -107.58
N SER A 3 3.39 87.90 -106.84
CA SER A 3 2.82 89.24 -106.68
C SER A 3 1.36 89.46 -107.09
N LEU A 4 0.73 90.31 -106.27
CA LEU A 4 -0.28 91.33 -106.60
C LEU A 4 -1.77 90.96 -106.65
N ILE A 5 -2.36 91.03 -105.44
CA ILE A 5 -3.44 91.95 -105.01
C ILE A 5 -4.21 92.67 -106.13
N LYS A 6 -5.55 92.52 -106.10
CA LYS A 6 -6.46 93.59 -106.51
C LYS A 6 -7.66 93.68 -105.57
N ALA A 7 -7.69 94.75 -104.80
CA ALA A 7 -8.80 95.17 -103.96
C ALA A 7 -9.92 95.81 -104.80
N GLY A 8 -11.17 95.66 -104.37
CA GLY A 8 -12.28 96.42 -104.95
C GLY A 8 -13.68 96.05 -104.46
N SER A 9 -14.19 96.90 -103.57
CA SER A 9 -15.62 97.25 -103.35
C SER A 9 -16.42 96.53 -102.26
N GLN A 10 -16.92 97.37 -101.35
CA GLN A 10 -17.63 97.08 -100.10
C GLN A 10 -19.08 96.66 -100.32
N ARG A 11 -19.59 95.81 -99.41
CA ARG A 11 -20.94 95.94 -98.84
C ARG A 11 -20.95 95.38 -97.41
N MET A 12 -21.13 96.28 -96.44
CA MET A 12 -21.51 95.93 -95.06
C MET A 12 -22.88 95.26 -95.08
N VAL A 13 -22.95 94.00 -94.64
CA VAL A 13 -24.15 93.41 -94.04
C VAL A 13 -23.67 92.37 -93.01
N ALA A 14 -24.39 92.28 -91.90
CA ALA A 14 -24.42 91.20 -90.93
C ALA A 14 -23.48 91.35 -89.72
N ALA A 15 -24.08 91.72 -88.59
CA ALA A 15 -24.24 90.83 -87.45
C ALA A 15 -24.95 91.58 -86.31
N GLY A 16 -25.91 90.93 -85.66
CA GLY A 16 -26.28 91.34 -84.30
C GLY A 16 -27.75 91.19 -83.96
N LEU A 17 -28.09 90.00 -83.44
CA LEU A 17 -29.10 89.66 -82.42
C LEU A 17 -29.86 88.40 -82.84
N ALA A 18 -29.16 87.26 -82.85
CA ALA A 18 -29.80 85.96 -82.78
C ALA A 18 -30.50 85.86 -81.41
N GLY A 19 -31.83 85.86 -81.42
CA GLY A 19 -32.62 85.69 -80.21
C GLY A 19 -32.28 84.34 -79.57
N VAL A 20 -31.90 84.38 -78.30
CA VAL A 20 -31.75 83.18 -77.48
C VAL A 20 -33.13 82.50 -77.40
N SER A 21 -33.26 81.36 -78.07
CA SER A 21 -34.50 80.59 -78.11
C SER A 21 -34.68 79.86 -76.79
N LEU A 22 -35.81 80.09 -76.11
CA LEU A 22 -36.18 79.40 -74.86
C LEU A 22 -36.14 77.87 -74.98
N ARG A 23 -36.31 77.33 -76.20
CA ARG A 23 -36.25 75.89 -76.49
C ARG A 23 -34.83 75.32 -76.44
N ASP A 24 -33.82 76.11 -76.76
CA ASP A 24 -32.43 75.66 -76.76
C ASP A 24 -31.87 75.58 -75.33
N ILE A 25 -32.21 76.56 -74.48
CA ILE A 25 -31.90 76.52 -73.02
C ILE A 25 -32.58 75.32 -72.35
N HIS A 26 -33.84 75.03 -72.72
CA HIS A 26 -34.56 73.89 -72.16
C HIS A 26 -33.90 72.56 -72.53
N ARG A 27 -33.51 72.39 -73.80
CA ARG A 27 -32.80 71.19 -74.27
C ARG A 27 -31.43 71.02 -73.60
N GLU A 28 -30.70 72.10 -73.40
CA GLU A 28 -29.41 72.09 -72.72
C GLU A 28 -29.57 71.72 -71.24
N ALA A 29 -30.56 72.29 -70.54
CA ALA A 29 -30.90 71.92 -69.17
C ALA A 29 -31.33 70.44 -69.03
N GLU A 30 -32.11 69.92 -69.99
CA GLU A 30 -32.47 68.50 -70.05
C GLU A 30 -31.25 67.60 -70.24
N SER A 31 -30.30 67.98 -71.10
CA SER A 31 -29.04 67.25 -71.29
C SER A 31 -28.19 67.24 -70.01
N TYR A 32 -28.06 68.38 -69.33
CA TYR A 32 -27.33 68.45 -68.05
C TYR A 32 -27.97 67.61 -66.95
N LEU A 33 -29.30 67.60 -66.87
CA LEU A 33 -30.02 66.76 -65.91
C LEU A 33 -29.89 65.27 -66.26
N ALA A 34 -29.88 64.91 -67.54
CA ALA A 34 -29.63 63.54 -67.99
C ALA A 34 -28.21 63.08 -67.64
N ASP A 35 -27.20 63.91 -67.89
CA ASP A 35 -25.81 63.64 -67.54
C ASP A 35 -25.59 63.54 -66.03
N ALA A 36 -26.23 64.43 -65.25
CA ALA A 36 -26.17 64.40 -63.80
C ALA A 36 -26.82 63.14 -63.22
N ARG A 37 -27.94 62.68 -63.80
CA ARG A 37 -28.59 61.42 -63.43
C ARG A 37 -27.72 60.22 -63.80
N ALA A 38 -27.16 60.18 -65.00
CA ALA A 38 -26.26 59.11 -65.42
C ALA A 38 -25.05 58.99 -64.48
N ARG A 39 -24.41 60.11 -64.11
CA ARG A 39 -23.31 60.12 -63.14
C ARG A 39 -23.74 59.69 -61.74
N ALA A 40 -24.94 60.10 -61.29
CA ALA A 40 -25.46 59.67 -59.99
C ALA A 40 -25.73 58.17 -59.97
N ASP A 41 -26.29 57.62 -61.04
CA ASP A 41 -26.55 56.18 -61.20
C ASP A 41 -25.23 55.39 -61.25
N GLU A 42 -24.19 55.91 -61.92
CA GLU A 42 -22.84 55.33 -61.90
C GLU A 42 -22.24 55.30 -60.49
N ILE A 43 -22.32 56.41 -59.75
CA ILE A 43 -21.81 56.50 -58.36
C ILE A 43 -22.57 55.52 -57.45
N ILE A 44 -23.90 55.41 -57.59
CA ILE A 44 -24.71 54.48 -56.81
C ILE A 44 -24.33 53.03 -57.17
N ALA A 45 -24.17 52.72 -58.45
CA ALA A 45 -23.76 51.39 -58.89
C ALA A 45 -22.38 51.01 -58.35
N GLU A 46 -21.42 51.92 -58.38
CA GLU A 46 -20.08 51.73 -57.80
C GLU A 46 -20.16 51.56 -56.28
N ALA A 47 -20.91 52.41 -55.57
CA ALA A 47 -21.08 52.32 -54.13
C ALA A 47 -21.75 51.01 -53.69
N VAL A 48 -22.73 50.50 -54.44
CA VAL A 48 -23.37 49.19 -54.18
C VAL A 48 -22.40 48.05 -54.44
N ALA A 49 -21.62 48.10 -55.52
CA ALA A 49 -20.61 47.10 -55.83
C ALA A 49 -19.49 47.08 -54.77
N ASP A 50 -19.08 48.24 -54.26
CA ASP A 50 -18.13 48.38 -53.16
C ASP A 50 -18.70 47.88 -51.84
N ALA A 51 -19.95 48.21 -51.53
CA ALA A 51 -20.62 47.73 -50.33
C ALA A 51 -20.71 46.21 -50.30
N GLU A 52 -21.06 45.56 -51.41
CA GLU A 52 -21.15 44.10 -51.48
C GLU A 52 -19.77 43.43 -51.43
N ARG A 53 -18.76 44.01 -52.10
CA ARG A 53 -17.35 43.56 -51.97
C ARG A 53 -16.87 43.65 -50.53
N ASN A 54 -17.07 44.79 -49.88
CA ASN A 54 -16.66 45.00 -48.49
C ASN A 54 -17.42 44.07 -47.53
N LYS A 55 -18.72 43.90 -47.71
CA LYS A 55 -19.53 42.98 -46.91
C LYS A 55 -19.04 41.54 -47.03
N SER A 56 -18.77 41.07 -48.24
CA SER A 56 -18.25 39.71 -48.46
C SER A 56 -16.85 39.52 -47.85
N ALA A 57 -15.97 40.52 -47.97
CA ALA A 57 -14.63 40.51 -47.37
C ALA A 57 -14.68 40.49 -45.84
N ILE A 58 -15.52 41.33 -45.23
CA ILE A 58 -15.73 41.37 -43.78
C ILE A 58 -16.31 40.03 -43.29
N HIS A 59 -17.32 39.49 -43.96
CA HIS A 59 -17.89 38.19 -43.58
C HIS A 59 -16.85 37.07 -43.63
N GLU A 60 -16.03 37.01 -44.67
CA GLU A 60 -15.01 35.98 -44.79
C GLU A 60 -13.91 36.16 -43.74
N GLN A 61 -13.48 37.40 -43.49
CA GLN A 61 -12.50 37.71 -42.45
C GLN A 61 -13.02 37.35 -41.05
N SER A 62 -14.23 37.78 -40.69
CA SER A 62 -14.85 37.48 -39.41
C SER A 62 -15.08 35.97 -39.22
N ARG A 63 -15.45 35.26 -40.28
CA ARG A 63 -15.58 33.79 -40.24
C ARG A 63 -14.24 33.12 -39.94
N ARG A 64 -13.18 33.51 -40.65
CA ARG A 64 -11.83 32.97 -40.45
C ARG A 64 -11.30 33.28 -39.05
N GLN A 65 -11.46 34.52 -38.60
CA GLN A 65 -11.03 34.95 -37.28
C GLN A 65 -11.79 34.23 -36.17
N GLY A 66 -13.13 34.20 -36.22
CA GLY A 66 -13.93 33.50 -35.23
C GLY A 66 -13.67 31.99 -35.20
N PHE A 67 -13.41 31.38 -36.36
CA PHE A 67 -13.01 29.97 -36.42
C PHE A 67 -11.63 29.73 -35.79
N ALA A 68 -10.64 30.58 -36.08
CA ALA A 68 -9.30 30.47 -35.51
C ALA A 68 -9.32 30.68 -33.98
N GLU A 69 -10.00 31.72 -33.50
CA GLU A 69 -10.15 32.02 -32.07
C GLU A 69 -10.92 30.92 -31.34
N GLY A 70 -12.01 30.42 -31.93
CA GLY A 70 -12.79 29.31 -31.39
C GLY A 70 -12.00 28.00 -31.32
N MET A 71 -11.20 27.71 -32.34
CA MET A 71 -10.32 26.54 -32.35
C MET A 71 -9.22 26.66 -31.29
N GLU A 72 -8.61 27.84 -31.15
CA GLU A 72 -7.56 28.06 -30.15
C GLU A 72 -8.11 27.98 -28.73
N THR A 73 -9.25 28.61 -28.47
CA THR A 73 -9.94 28.58 -27.17
C THR A 73 -10.37 27.17 -26.82
N GLY A 74 -11.05 26.47 -27.73
CA GLY A 74 -11.48 25.09 -27.52
C GLY A 74 -10.31 24.12 -27.31
N ARG A 75 -9.16 24.35 -27.97
CA ARG A 75 -7.95 23.57 -27.74
C ARG A 75 -7.37 23.83 -26.33
N LYS A 76 -7.32 25.08 -25.87
CA LYS A 76 -6.84 25.43 -24.53
C LYS A 76 -7.74 24.83 -23.45
N GLU A 77 -9.04 25.07 -23.53
CA GLU A 77 -10.02 24.56 -22.58
C GLU A 77 -10.05 23.03 -22.55
N GLY A 78 -10.05 22.38 -23.73
CA GLY A 78 -10.00 20.92 -23.83
C GLY A 78 -8.72 20.33 -23.24
N HIS A 79 -7.58 21.01 -23.43
CA HIS A 79 -6.32 20.58 -22.84
C HIS A 79 -6.32 20.73 -21.31
N GLU A 80 -6.80 21.85 -20.79
CA GLU A 80 -6.90 22.10 -19.35
C GLU A 80 -7.87 21.12 -18.67
N ALA A 81 -9.03 20.87 -19.26
CA ALA A 81 -9.99 19.89 -18.76
C ALA A 81 -9.41 18.47 -18.75
N ALA A 82 -8.78 18.05 -19.86
CA ALA A 82 -8.14 16.73 -19.94
C ALA A 82 -7.02 16.57 -18.92
N LEU A 83 -6.22 17.61 -18.70
CA LEU A 83 -5.14 17.62 -17.70
C LEU A 83 -5.71 17.54 -16.27
N ALA A 84 -6.79 18.26 -15.98
CA ALA A 84 -7.46 18.22 -14.68
C ALA A 84 -8.04 16.82 -14.38
N ASP A 85 -8.70 16.21 -15.36
CA ASP A 85 -9.25 14.86 -15.23
C ASP A 85 -8.16 13.80 -15.10
N ALA A 86 -7.08 13.92 -15.88
CA ALA A 86 -5.92 13.04 -15.77
C ALA A 86 -5.27 13.13 -14.38
N ARG A 87 -5.13 14.34 -13.83
CA ARG A 87 -4.60 14.55 -12.47
C ARG A 87 -5.49 13.93 -11.39
N LYS A 88 -6.81 14.09 -11.50
CA LYS A 88 -7.76 13.47 -10.55
C LYS A 88 -7.67 11.95 -10.57
N ARG A 89 -7.74 11.34 -11.77
CA ARG A 89 -7.61 9.88 -11.93
C ARG A 89 -6.29 9.37 -11.38
N PHE A 90 -5.19 10.05 -11.72
CA PHE A 90 -3.87 9.69 -11.23
C PHE A 90 -3.78 9.75 -9.70
N ALA A 91 -4.34 10.79 -9.06
CA ALA A 91 -4.37 10.90 -7.61
C ALA A 91 -5.21 9.79 -6.94
N GLU A 92 -6.35 9.43 -7.53
CA GLU A 92 -7.19 8.33 -7.05
C GLU A 92 -6.49 6.97 -7.17
N ASP A 93 -5.86 6.70 -8.32
CA ASP A 93 -5.13 5.46 -8.57
C ASP A 93 -3.90 5.36 -7.67
N GLN A 94 -3.17 6.47 -7.48
CA GLN A 94 -2.05 6.53 -6.55
C GLN A 94 -2.52 6.25 -5.12
N LYS A 95 -3.62 6.85 -4.68
CA LYS A 95 -4.17 6.61 -3.33
C LYS A 95 -4.56 5.15 -3.14
N LYS A 96 -5.21 4.54 -4.13
CA LYS A 96 -5.54 3.11 -4.11
C LYS A 96 -4.28 2.25 -4.03
N LEU A 97 -3.28 2.53 -4.86
CA LEU A 97 -2.02 1.79 -4.87
C LEU A 97 -1.31 1.87 -3.52
N VAL A 98 -1.21 3.06 -2.94
CA VAL A 98 -0.61 3.27 -1.62
C VAL A 98 -1.39 2.50 -0.55
N SER A 99 -2.73 2.55 -0.56
CA SER A 99 -3.55 1.81 0.41
C SER A 99 -3.35 0.29 0.31
N MET A 100 -3.31 -0.27 -0.90
CA MET A 100 -3.05 -1.69 -1.13
C MET A 100 -1.65 -2.08 -0.65
N MET A 101 -0.64 -1.24 -0.89
CA MET A 101 0.73 -1.50 -0.42
C MET A 101 0.81 -1.49 1.11
N VAL A 102 0.17 -0.52 1.78
CA VAL A 102 0.14 -0.47 3.24
C VAL A 102 -0.54 -1.72 3.81
N GLU A 103 -1.67 -2.13 3.23
CA GLU A 103 -2.37 -3.33 3.67
C GLU A 103 -1.55 -4.60 3.46
N LEU A 104 -0.89 -4.75 2.30
CA LEU A 104 0.00 -5.87 2.02
C LEU A 104 1.19 -5.92 2.98
N ILE A 105 1.81 -4.78 3.29
CA ILE A 105 2.91 -4.70 4.25
C ILE A 105 2.42 -5.09 5.65
N SER A 106 1.25 -4.60 6.08
CA SER A 106 0.66 -4.98 7.36
C SER A 106 0.43 -6.49 7.44
N GLN A 107 -0.24 -7.07 6.44
CA GLN A 107 -0.49 -8.51 6.38
C GLN A 107 0.81 -9.32 6.34
N PHE A 108 1.85 -8.83 5.67
CA PHE A 108 3.15 -9.48 5.63
C PHE A 108 3.82 -9.48 7.00
N VAL A 109 3.81 -8.35 7.71
CA VAL A 109 4.36 -8.24 9.07
C VAL A 109 3.63 -9.19 10.02
N ASP A 110 2.30 -9.22 9.99
CA ASP A 110 1.48 -10.09 10.85
C ASP A 110 1.76 -11.57 10.56
N LYS A 111 1.81 -11.96 9.28
CA LYS A 111 2.14 -13.34 8.87
C LYS A 111 3.55 -13.73 9.28
N ARG A 112 4.52 -12.84 9.09
CA ARG A 112 5.92 -13.08 9.48
C ARG A 112 6.01 -13.33 10.98
N GLU A 113 5.33 -12.54 11.77
CA GLU A 113 5.43 -12.64 13.22
C GLU A 113 4.70 -13.89 13.75
N ARG A 114 3.54 -14.24 13.19
CA ARG A 114 2.87 -15.53 13.45
C ARG A 114 3.76 -16.72 13.05
N PHE A 115 4.43 -16.64 11.90
CA PHE A 115 5.37 -17.68 11.45
C PHE A 115 6.53 -17.86 12.42
N PHE A 116 7.14 -16.76 12.92
CA PHE A 116 8.19 -16.84 13.92
C PHE A 116 7.68 -17.39 15.25
N ALA A 117 6.49 -17.01 15.68
CA ALA A 117 5.88 -17.55 16.89
C ALA A 117 5.67 -19.06 16.79
N GLN A 118 5.08 -19.53 15.69
CA GLN A 118 4.87 -20.95 15.43
C GLN A 118 6.20 -21.72 15.30
N SER A 119 7.15 -21.20 14.52
CA SER A 119 8.47 -21.85 14.34
C SER A 119 9.21 -22.01 15.67
N ARG A 120 9.12 -21.02 16.57
CA ARG A 120 9.72 -21.12 17.91
C ARG A 120 9.04 -22.21 18.75
N GLN A 121 7.71 -22.30 18.70
CA GLN A 121 6.98 -23.37 19.38
C GLN A 121 7.39 -24.75 18.85
N ASP A 122 7.52 -24.90 17.53
CA ASP A 122 7.95 -26.14 16.88
C ASP A 122 9.37 -26.54 17.32
N VAL A 123 10.29 -25.59 17.47
CA VAL A 123 11.65 -25.84 17.98
C VAL A 123 11.62 -26.32 19.43
N VAL A 124 10.79 -25.72 20.30
CA VAL A 124 10.65 -26.18 21.68
C VAL A 124 10.08 -27.60 21.73
N LEU A 125 9.02 -27.88 20.96
CA LEU A 125 8.43 -29.21 20.87
C LEU A 125 9.43 -30.24 20.36
N LEU A 126 10.25 -29.89 19.36
CA LEU A 126 11.32 -30.73 18.87
C LEU A 126 12.36 -31.01 19.96
N GLY A 127 12.79 -29.99 20.70
CA GLY A 127 13.74 -30.13 21.81
C GLY A 127 13.21 -31.06 22.91
N VAL A 128 11.94 -30.90 23.29
CA VAL A 128 11.26 -31.79 24.26
C VAL A 128 11.17 -33.22 23.73
N ALA A 129 10.83 -33.41 22.45
CA ALA A 129 10.77 -34.74 21.85
C ALA A 129 12.15 -35.43 21.80
N ILE A 130 13.21 -34.68 21.52
CA ILE A 130 14.59 -35.19 21.57
C ILE A 130 14.97 -35.56 23.01
N ALA A 131 14.68 -34.68 23.99
CA ALA A 131 14.97 -34.93 25.40
C ALA A 131 14.27 -36.20 25.90
N ARG A 132 12.96 -36.33 25.64
CA ARG A 132 12.19 -37.55 25.96
C ARG A 132 12.83 -38.79 25.36
N ARG A 133 13.10 -38.78 24.05
CA ARG A 133 13.70 -39.93 23.37
C ARG A 133 15.08 -40.29 23.89
N LEU A 134 15.87 -39.31 24.35
CA LEU A 134 17.17 -39.55 24.95
C LEU A 134 17.01 -40.15 26.36
N CYS A 135 16.12 -39.60 27.17
CA CYS A 135 15.82 -40.12 28.50
C CYS A 135 15.29 -41.55 28.45
N ASP A 136 14.32 -41.87 27.57
CA ASP A 136 13.80 -43.23 27.38
C ASP A 136 14.91 -44.23 27.02
N LYS A 137 15.88 -43.80 26.20
CA LYS A 137 17.03 -44.64 25.84
C LYS A 137 18.02 -44.82 27.00
N LEU A 138 18.19 -43.80 27.82
CA LEU A 138 19.12 -43.80 28.94
C LEU A 138 18.57 -44.61 30.12
N THR A 139 17.27 -44.52 30.40
CA THR A 139 16.59 -45.32 31.45
C THR A 139 16.37 -46.77 31.05
N ALA A 140 16.55 -47.13 29.77
CA ALA A 140 16.57 -48.53 29.34
C ALA A 140 17.83 -49.31 29.79
N SER A 141 18.86 -48.62 30.30
CA SER A 141 20.07 -49.24 30.85
C SER A 141 20.01 -49.33 32.37
N ASP A 142 20.14 -50.53 32.92
CA ASP A 142 19.98 -50.81 34.36
C ASP A 142 20.86 -49.92 35.25
N ALA A 143 22.14 -49.76 34.90
CA ALA A 143 23.08 -48.99 35.71
C ALA A 143 22.74 -47.50 35.73
N PHE A 144 22.23 -46.97 34.61
CA PHE A 144 21.97 -45.54 34.45
C PHE A 144 20.62 -45.15 35.05
N ALA A 145 19.59 -46.01 34.92
CA ALA A 145 18.31 -45.84 35.59
C ALA A 145 18.48 -45.76 37.12
N ALA A 146 19.29 -46.66 37.69
CA ALA A 146 19.59 -46.66 39.11
C ALA A 146 20.34 -45.40 39.55
N GLU A 147 21.36 -44.97 38.80
CA GLU A 147 22.11 -43.74 39.11
C GLU A 147 21.21 -42.48 39.08
N ILE A 148 20.34 -42.36 38.08
CA ILE A 148 19.35 -41.27 37.99
C ILE A 148 18.41 -41.30 39.21
N SER A 149 17.88 -42.46 39.56
CA SER A 149 16.96 -42.59 40.69
C SER A 149 17.63 -42.20 42.01
N MET A 150 18.92 -42.53 42.20
CA MET A 150 19.68 -42.16 43.40
C MET A 150 19.87 -40.65 43.51
N GLN A 151 20.27 -39.99 42.41
CA GLN A 151 20.38 -38.52 42.36
C GLN A 151 19.02 -37.85 42.61
N ALA A 152 17.94 -38.39 42.02
CA ALA A 152 16.60 -37.86 42.19
C ALA A 152 16.13 -37.92 43.66
N VAL A 153 16.45 -39.01 44.38
CA VAL A 153 16.20 -39.15 45.82
C VAL A 153 17.04 -38.14 46.62
N GLU A 154 18.32 -37.99 46.33
CA GLU A 154 19.20 -37.04 47.04
C GLU A 154 18.71 -35.60 46.91
N GLU A 155 18.33 -35.17 45.70
CA GLU A 155 17.72 -33.86 45.46
C GLU A 155 16.40 -33.67 46.20
N ALA A 156 15.50 -34.67 46.13
CA ALA A 156 14.21 -34.62 46.81
C ALA A 156 14.38 -34.55 48.35
N LEU A 157 15.32 -35.31 48.91
CA LEU A 157 15.68 -35.26 50.33
C LEU A 157 16.30 -33.91 50.72
N GLY A 158 16.99 -33.22 49.80
CA GLY A 158 17.48 -31.85 49.99
C GLY A 158 16.36 -30.82 50.06
N CYS A 159 15.24 -31.04 49.34
CA CYS A 159 14.06 -30.19 49.38
C CYS A 159 13.20 -30.40 50.63
N VAL A 160 13.19 -31.62 51.19
CA VAL A 160 12.45 -31.96 52.42
C VAL A 160 13.21 -31.44 53.66
N ARG A 161 12.66 -30.41 54.31
CA ARG A 161 13.28 -29.73 55.46
C ARG A 161 12.98 -30.38 56.83
N SER A 162 12.03 -31.30 56.93
CA SER A 162 11.58 -31.87 58.21
C SER A 162 12.20 -33.23 58.53
N SER A 163 12.32 -33.54 59.82
CA SER A 163 12.75 -34.84 60.37
C SER A 163 11.60 -35.86 60.34
N THR A 164 11.05 -36.11 59.15
CA THR A 164 9.88 -36.99 58.97
C THR A 164 10.30 -38.27 58.27
N ASP A 165 9.61 -39.38 58.55
CA ASP A 165 9.72 -40.63 57.80
C ASP A 165 9.43 -40.36 56.31
N VAL A 166 10.31 -40.86 55.44
CA VAL A 166 10.25 -40.67 53.99
C VAL A 166 10.03 -42.02 53.32
N ALA A 167 9.00 -42.15 52.49
CA ALA A 167 8.78 -43.32 51.66
C ALA A 167 9.19 -43.01 50.21
N CYS A 168 10.17 -43.71 49.67
CA CYS A 168 10.60 -43.60 48.28
C CYS A 168 9.98 -44.76 47.49
N ARG A 169 9.02 -44.45 46.61
CA ARG A 169 8.43 -45.42 45.68
C ARG A 169 9.28 -45.50 44.43
N VAL A 170 9.69 -46.72 44.05
CA VAL A 170 10.57 -47.00 42.91
C VAL A 170 10.11 -48.24 42.16
N HIS A 171 10.54 -48.38 40.91
CA HIS A 171 10.28 -49.59 40.14
C HIS A 171 10.95 -50.83 40.81
N PRO A 172 10.32 -52.02 40.80
CA PRO A 172 10.87 -53.22 41.46
C PRO A 172 12.29 -53.60 41.01
N GLU A 173 12.63 -53.37 39.74
CA GLU A 173 13.98 -53.65 39.21
C GLU A 173 15.06 -52.72 39.78
N ASP A 174 14.68 -51.50 40.21
CA ASP A 174 15.62 -50.51 40.73
C ASP A 174 15.67 -50.52 42.28
N ALA A 175 14.69 -51.15 42.94
CA ALA A 175 14.55 -51.22 44.39
C ALA A 175 15.77 -51.82 45.09
N SER A 176 16.33 -52.90 44.56
CA SER A 176 17.49 -53.58 45.16
C SER A 176 18.76 -52.70 45.19
N MET A 177 18.98 -51.91 44.15
CA MET A 177 20.09 -50.94 44.10
C MET A 177 19.80 -49.73 45.00
N MET A 178 18.54 -49.31 45.10
CA MET A 178 18.14 -48.20 45.97
C MET A 178 18.27 -48.54 47.45
N ASP A 179 17.89 -49.75 47.87
CA ASP A 179 18.08 -50.21 49.25
C ASP A 179 19.55 -50.21 49.67
N ALA A 180 20.44 -50.65 48.78
CA ALA A 180 21.89 -50.61 49.02
C ALA A 180 22.43 -49.16 49.14
N PHE A 181 21.89 -48.25 48.35
CA PHE A 181 22.23 -46.82 48.40
C PHE A 181 21.75 -46.15 49.68
N VAL A 182 20.51 -46.42 50.10
CA VAL A 182 19.90 -45.91 51.33
C VAL A 182 20.64 -46.42 52.56
N ASP A 183 21.01 -47.72 52.62
CA ASP A 183 21.78 -48.28 53.73
C ASP A 183 23.19 -47.66 53.84
N THR A 184 23.80 -47.32 52.70
CA THR A 184 25.11 -46.65 52.66
C THR A 184 25.02 -45.19 53.11
N HIS A 185 23.95 -44.47 52.74
CA HIS A 185 23.76 -43.06 53.11
C HIS A 185 23.26 -42.89 54.55
N SER A 186 22.44 -43.82 55.05
CA SER A 186 22.01 -43.84 56.45
C SER A 186 23.18 -44.02 57.43
N LYS A 187 24.26 -44.69 57.00
CA LYS A 187 25.51 -44.83 57.78
C LYS A 187 26.42 -43.59 57.75
N ARG A 188 26.21 -42.67 56.81
CA ARG A 188 27.03 -41.45 56.62
C ARG A 188 26.53 -40.20 57.36
N GLY A 189 25.47 -40.32 58.17
CA GLY A 189 25.10 -39.28 59.14
C GLY A 189 24.08 -38.26 58.64
N VAL A 190 22.96 -38.72 58.04
CA VAL A 190 21.76 -37.88 57.94
C VAL A 190 20.90 -38.14 59.17
N ASP A 191 20.95 -37.19 60.11
CA ASP A 191 20.19 -37.15 61.36
C ASP A 191 18.72 -37.61 61.18
N GLY A 192 18.36 -38.74 61.78
CA GLY A 192 16.98 -39.07 62.16
C GLY A 192 15.95 -39.28 61.05
N ARG A 193 16.35 -39.40 59.78
CA ARG A 193 15.40 -39.65 58.66
C ARG A 193 15.32 -41.15 58.38
N HIS A 194 14.21 -41.80 58.72
CA HIS A 194 13.94 -43.16 58.25
C HIS A 194 13.47 -43.09 56.79
N VAL A 195 14.33 -43.49 55.86
CA VAL A 195 13.97 -43.65 54.45
C VAL A 195 13.54 -45.11 54.23
N ARG A 196 12.31 -45.32 53.77
CA ARG A 196 11.77 -46.63 53.40
C ARG A 196 11.63 -46.70 51.89
N VAL A 197 12.19 -47.72 51.26
CA VAL A 197 11.96 -48.02 49.85
C VAL A 197 10.67 -48.83 49.72
N VAL A 198 9.80 -48.46 48.78
CA VAL A 198 8.55 -49.14 48.48
C VAL A 198 8.55 -49.48 47.00
N GLU A 199 8.33 -50.75 46.68
CA GLU A 199 8.24 -51.21 45.29
C GLU A 199 6.88 -50.84 44.69
N ASP A 200 6.91 -50.22 43.51
CA ASP A 200 5.71 -49.85 42.76
C ASP A 200 5.91 -50.04 41.26
N ALA A 201 5.18 -51.00 40.69
CA ALA A 201 5.24 -51.32 39.25
C ALA A 201 4.54 -50.29 38.35
N ALA A 202 3.82 -49.32 38.91
CA ALA A 202 3.24 -48.22 38.14
C ALA A 202 4.27 -47.12 37.78
N ILE A 203 5.46 -47.17 38.38
CA ILE A 203 6.53 -46.18 38.18
C ILE A 203 7.49 -46.71 37.11
N ASP A 204 7.78 -45.91 36.09
CA ASP A 204 8.77 -46.27 35.08
C ASP A 204 10.18 -46.37 35.67
N ARG A 205 11.03 -47.19 35.05
CA ARG A 205 12.42 -47.39 35.46
C ARG A 205 13.21 -46.07 35.51
N GLY A 206 14.00 -45.88 36.57
CA GLY A 206 14.70 -44.62 36.87
C GLY A 206 13.79 -43.51 37.43
N GLY A 207 12.49 -43.76 37.58
CA GLY A 207 11.55 -42.88 38.25
C GLY A 207 11.51 -43.10 39.76
N VAL A 208 11.36 -42.01 40.51
CA VAL A 208 11.24 -42.00 41.98
C VAL A 208 10.09 -41.08 42.35
N ILE A 209 9.22 -41.55 43.25
CA ILE A 209 8.25 -40.69 43.92
C ILE A 209 8.59 -40.68 45.41
N VAL A 210 8.84 -39.50 45.96
CA VAL A 210 9.17 -39.32 47.38
C VAL A 210 7.93 -38.84 48.11
N GLU A 211 7.41 -39.67 49.00
CA GLU A 211 6.26 -39.38 49.85
C GLU A 211 6.73 -39.09 51.28
N THR A 212 6.22 -38.01 51.86
CA THR A 212 6.40 -37.62 53.27
C THR A 212 5.03 -37.32 53.87
N ALA A 213 4.94 -37.22 55.20
CA ALA A 213 3.65 -36.98 55.88
C ALA A 213 2.90 -35.74 55.36
N ASP A 214 3.63 -34.71 54.92
CA ASP A 214 3.06 -33.43 54.51
C ASP A 214 3.14 -33.17 53.00
N THR A 215 3.99 -33.88 52.25
CA THR A 215 4.24 -33.60 50.82
C THR A 215 4.58 -34.85 50.00
N THR A 216 4.11 -34.88 48.75
CA THR A 216 4.54 -35.84 47.73
C THR A 216 5.32 -35.11 46.65
N VAL A 217 6.56 -35.55 46.40
CA VAL A 217 7.44 -35.01 45.37
C VAL A 217 7.61 -36.07 44.29
N ASP A 218 7.04 -35.81 43.11
CA ASP A 218 7.28 -36.63 41.92
C ASP A 218 8.64 -36.24 41.32
N ALA A 219 9.62 -37.12 41.45
CA ALA A 219 10.95 -36.94 40.91
C ALA A 219 11.16 -37.73 39.60
N ASN A 220 10.09 -38.24 38.96
CA ASN A 220 10.17 -38.91 37.68
C ASN A 220 10.74 -37.98 36.59
N VAL A 221 11.71 -38.49 35.82
CA VAL A 221 12.37 -37.76 34.72
C VAL A 221 11.35 -37.25 33.71
N THR A 222 10.33 -38.05 33.40
CA THR A 222 9.27 -37.67 32.45
C THR A 222 8.48 -36.47 32.95
N SER A 223 8.07 -36.48 34.23
CA SER A 223 7.36 -35.38 34.88
C SER A 223 8.21 -34.11 34.95
N ARG A 224 9.51 -34.25 35.21
CA ARG A 224 10.47 -33.12 35.22
C ARG A 224 10.64 -32.48 33.85
N ILE A 225 10.73 -33.29 32.78
CA ILE A 225 10.79 -32.78 31.40
C ILE A 225 9.51 -32.01 31.07
N ASP A 226 8.34 -32.49 31.49
CA ASP A 226 7.07 -31.82 31.27
C ASP A 226 6.93 -30.51 32.05
N GLN A 227 7.43 -30.47 33.29
CA GLN A 227 7.50 -29.22 34.06
C GLN A 227 8.40 -28.20 33.36
N ILE A 228 9.61 -28.58 32.95
CA ILE A 228 10.54 -27.69 32.23
C ILE A 228 9.90 -27.21 30.91
N ALA A 229 9.27 -28.11 30.15
CA ALA A 229 8.58 -27.77 28.92
C ALA A 229 7.42 -26.78 29.16
N SER A 230 6.64 -27.02 30.23
CA SER A 230 5.53 -26.16 30.62
C SER A 230 6.00 -24.77 31.07
N GLU A 231 7.09 -24.68 31.84
CA GLU A 231 7.70 -23.42 32.26
C GLU A 231 8.26 -22.63 31.07
N LEU A 232 8.96 -23.29 30.15
CA LEU A 232 9.45 -22.69 28.92
C LEU A 232 8.29 -22.17 28.06
N ALA A 233 7.21 -22.94 27.95
CA ALA A 233 6.00 -22.52 27.24
C ALA A 233 5.25 -21.39 27.95
N ALA A 234 5.21 -21.36 29.29
CA ALA A 234 4.55 -20.34 30.09
C ALA A 234 5.28 -18.99 30.00
N ARG A 235 6.61 -18.99 30.22
CA ARG A 235 7.46 -17.80 30.01
C ARG A 235 7.36 -17.27 28.59
N TRP A 236 7.22 -18.16 27.62
CA TRP A 236 7.00 -17.74 26.23
C TRP A 236 5.63 -17.10 26.03
N ARG A 237 4.54 -17.68 26.56
CA ARG A 237 3.19 -17.09 26.48
C ARG A 237 3.13 -15.69 27.09
N GLU A 238 3.85 -15.46 28.17
CA GLU A 238 3.98 -14.15 28.81
C GLU A 238 4.70 -13.14 27.90
N ARG A 239 5.84 -13.54 27.33
CA ARG A 239 6.60 -12.71 26.38
C ARG A 239 5.85 -12.42 25.08
N THR A 240 5.04 -13.37 24.59
CA THR A 240 4.19 -13.18 23.40
C THR A 240 3.02 -12.22 23.67
N ARG A 241 2.50 -12.20 24.91
CA ARG A 241 1.51 -11.20 25.34
C ARG A 241 2.11 -9.80 25.44
N GLU A 242 3.34 -9.66 25.96
CA GLU A 242 4.05 -8.38 26.03
C GLU A 242 4.34 -7.77 24.63
N LEU A 243 4.48 -8.61 23.62
CA LEU A 243 4.76 -8.18 22.24
C LEU A 243 3.50 -7.86 21.40
N ASN A 244 2.30 -7.84 21.99
CA ASN A 244 1.03 -7.56 21.29
C ASN A 244 0.79 -8.43 20.03
N LEU A 245 1.19 -9.70 20.08
CA LEU A 245 0.99 -10.65 18.97
C LEU A 245 -0.21 -11.58 19.13
N GLY A 246 -1.00 -11.34 20.17
CA GLY A 246 -2.24 -12.05 20.44
C GLY A 246 -3.47 -11.22 20.09
N SER A 247 -3.73 -11.02 18.80
CA SER A 247 -5.07 -10.78 18.24
C SER A 247 -5.18 -11.34 16.82
#